data_AF-A0A8E2QHF6-F1
#
_entry.id   AF-A0A8E2QHF6-F1
#
_cell.length_a   1.000
_cell.length_b   1.000
_cell.length_c   1.000
_cell.angle_alpha   90.00
_cell.angle_beta   90.00
_cell.angle_gamma   90.00
#
_symmetry.space_group_name_H-M   'P 1'
#
loop_
_entity.id
_entity.type
_entity.pdbx_description
1 polymer ?
#
loop_
_entity_poly.entity_id
_entity_poly.type
_entity_poly.pdbx_seq_one_letter_code
_entity_poly.pdbx_strand_id
1 'polypeptide(L)'
;MTARLLRSTRHNRPTLLVLLLAGLSLAGCQSATPQLSDDYPPEYAAGFGDGCASGRQAGGALTQFRKDVPRYLGQPLYAEGWNDGYRQCQALLQARSGLDERRGNALERQRDREWRHHVDQAKAQALHR
;
A
#
# COMPACT_ATOMS: atom_id res chain seq x y z
N MET A 1 -42.24 15.74 -38.48
CA MET A 1 -41.87 15.17 -37.17
C MET A 1 -40.35 14.99 -37.10
N THR A 2 -39.77 15.49 -36.01
CA THR A 2 -38.45 15.20 -35.41
C THR A 2 -37.15 15.50 -36.18
N ALA A 3 -36.54 16.60 -35.75
CA ALA A 3 -35.13 16.94 -35.82
C ALA A 3 -34.19 15.85 -35.28
N ARG A 4 -32.93 15.85 -35.75
CA ARG A 4 -31.74 15.66 -34.90
C ARG A 4 -30.51 16.24 -35.59
N LEU A 5 -30.07 17.34 -35.02
CA LEU A 5 -28.87 18.10 -35.34
C LEU A 5 -27.63 17.19 -35.21
N LEU A 6 -26.85 17.02 -36.29
CA LEU A 6 -25.48 16.55 -36.18
C LEU A 6 -24.65 17.64 -35.48
N ARG A 7 -24.61 17.54 -34.15
CA ARG A 7 -23.82 18.43 -33.30
C ARG A 7 -22.34 18.09 -33.48
N SER A 8 -21.67 18.96 -34.23
CA SER A 8 -20.21 19.08 -34.30
C SER A 8 -19.61 19.06 -32.89
N THR A 9 -18.92 17.96 -32.54
CA THR A 9 -18.16 17.87 -31.30
C THR A 9 -16.81 18.55 -31.52
N ARG A 10 -16.75 19.86 -31.32
CA ARG A 10 -15.48 20.53 -30.97
C ARG A 10 -15.05 19.97 -29.62
N HIS A 11 -14.20 18.95 -29.61
CA HIS A 11 -13.62 18.42 -28.39
C HIS A 11 -12.66 19.46 -27.82
N ASN A 12 -13.05 20.06 -26.70
CA ASN A 12 -12.21 21.01 -25.98
C ASN A 12 -11.04 20.24 -25.35
N ARG A 13 -9.81 20.59 -25.72
CA ARG A 13 -8.56 20.08 -25.13
C ARG A 13 -8.57 19.97 -23.59
N PRO A 14 -9.14 20.93 -22.81
CA PRO A 14 -9.19 20.80 -21.35
C PRO A 14 -10.13 19.68 -20.88
N THR A 15 -11.22 19.39 -21.60
CA THR A 15 -12.17 18.34 -21.23
C THR A 15 -11.54 16.95 -21.36
N LEU A 16 -10.72 16.75 -22.40
CA LEU A 16 -9.93 15.53 -22.59
C LEU A 16 -8.89 15.34 -21.47
N LEU A 17 -8.25 16.43 -21.04
CA LEU A 17 -7.26 16.43 -19.96
C LEU A 17 -7.87 16.09 -18.60
N VAL A 18 -9.04 16.66 -18.30
CA VAL A 18 -9.82 16.34 -17.08
C VAL A 18 -10.27 14.88 -17.07
N LEU A 19 -10.72 14.35 -18.20
CA LEU A 19 -11.11 12.94 -18.32
C LEU A 19 -9.91 11.99 -18.15
N LEU A 20 -8.74 12.35 -18.67
CA LEU A 20 -7.50 11.60 -18.49
C LEU A 20 -7.04 11.59 -17.02
N LEU A 21 -7.01 12.76 -16.37
CA LEU A 21 -6.67 12.89 -14.94
C LEU A 21 -7.66 12.13 -14.05
N ALA A 22 -8.95 12.20 -14.36
CA ALA A 22 -9.98 11.43 -13.67
C ALA A 22 -9.76 9.92 -13.85
N GLY A 23 -9.46 9.44 -15.07
CA GLY A 23 -9.15 8.03 -15.32
C GLY A 23 -7.93 7.52 -14.56
N LEU A 24 -6.85 8.31 -14.49
CA LEU A 24 -5.63 7.94 -13.75
C LEU A 24 -5.86 7.83 -12.23
N SER A 25 -6.79 8.61 -11.67
CA SER A 25 -7.08 8.57 -10.23
C SER A 25 -7.71 7.25 -9.76
N LEU A 26 -8.31 6.45 -10.66
CA LEU A 26 -8.88 5.15 -10.31
C LEU A 26 -7.86 4.00 -10.30
N ALA A 27 -6.63 4.20 -10.80
CA ALA A 27 -5.61 3.15 -10.85
C ALA A 27 -4.79 2.99 -9.56
N GLY A 28 -5.10 3.75 -8.50
CA GLY A 28 -4.21 3.95 -7.34
C GLY A 28 -4.24 2.90 -6.23
N CYS A 29 -5.09 1.87 -6.29
CA CYS A 29 -5.24 0.90 -5.18
C CYS A 29 -4.67 -0.49 -5.51
N GLN A 30 -3.42 -0.59 -5.95
CA GLN A 30 -2.71 -1.86 -5.82
C GLN A 30 -1.91 -1.86 -4.52
N SER A 31 -2.45 -2.57 -3.53
CA SER A 31 -1.62 -3.09 -2.44
C SER A 31 -0.53 -3.92 -3.11
N ALA A 32 0.75 -3.56 -2.99
CA ALA A 32 1.81 -4.39 -3.53
C ALA A 32 1.82 -5.72 -2.75
N THR A 33 1.02 -6.67 -3.20
CA THR A 33 1.05 -8.05 -2.77
C THR A 33 2.09 -8.70 -3.65
N PRO A 34 3.11 -9.36 -3.08
CA PRO A 34 3.99 -10.16 -3.93
C PRO A 34 3.13 -11.18 -4.67
N GLN A 35 3.12 -11.04 -5.99
CA GLN A 35 2.41 -11.92 -6.91
C GLN A 35 3.45 -12.82 -7.54
N LEU A 36 3.16 -14.12 -7.50
CA LEU A 36 3.86 -15.09 -8.31
C LEU A 36 3.44 -14.93 -9.77
N SER A 37 4.33 -15.25 -10.70
CA SER A 37 3.93 -15.46 -12.09
C SER A 37 3.07 -16.74 -12.19
N ASP A 38 2.23 -16.81 -13.22
CA ASP A 38 1.34 -17.96 -13.43
C ASP A 38 2.09 -19.27 -13.74
N ASP A 39 3.41 -19.21 -13.98
CA ASP A 39 4.25 -20.33 -14.39
C ASP A 39 4.75 -21.22 -13.23
N TYR A 40 4.43 -20.87 -11.98
CA TYR A 40 4.89 -21.66 -10.84
C TYR A 40 4.05 -22.91 -10.60
N PRO A 41 4.66 -24.03 -10.16
CA PRO A 41 3.92 -25.23 -9.77
C PRO A 41 2.87 -24.93 -8.71
N PRO A 42 1.68 -25.56 -8.78
CA PRO A 42 0.56 -25.25 -7.87
C PRO A 42 0.90 -25.54 -6.40
N GLU A 43 1.77 -26.50 -6.11
CA GLU A 43 2.24 -26.80 -4.76
C GLU A 43 3.06 -25.65 -4.18
N TYR A 44 3.98 -25.11 -4.99
CA TYR A 44 4.79 -23.95 -4.61
C TYR A 44 3.90 -22.73 -4.42
N ALA A 45 2.99 -22.45 -5.35
CA ALA A 45 2.08 -21.30 -5.27
C ALA A 45 1.17 -21.35 -4.03
N ALA A 46 0.64 -22.54 -3.70
CA ALA A 46 -0.13 -22.74 -2.48
C ALA A 46 0.72 -22.50 -1.21
N GLY A 47 1.94 -23.07 -1.18
CA GLY A 47 2.90 -22.84 -0.09
C GLY A 47 3.20 -21.36 0.08
N PHE A 48 3.51 -20.67 -1.01
CA PHE A 48 3.80 -19.25 -1.03
C PHE A 48 2.68 -18.39 -0.47
N GLY A 49 1.42 -18.67 -0.84
CA GLY A 49 0.26 -17.97 -0.29
C GLY A 49 0.13 -18.13 1.23
N ASP A 50 0.24 -19.36 1.73
CA ASP A 50 0.18 -19.68 3.16
C ASP A 50 1.35 -19.07 3.95
N GLY A 51 2.56 -19.14 3.37
CA GLY A 51 3.77 -18.52 3.87
C GLY A 51 3.61 -17.01 3.97
N CYS A 52 3.14 -16.35 2.92
CA CYS A 52 2.97 -14.91 2.90
C CYS A 52 1.95 -14.42 3.95
N ALA A 53 0.82 -15.11 4.12
CA ALA A 53 -0.14 -14.79 5.17
C ALA A 53 0.49 -14.87 6.57
N SER A 54 1.29 -15.91 6.80
CA SER A 54 2.04 -16.13 8.05
C SER A 54 3.13 -15.08 8.27
N GLY A 55 3.88 -14.72 7.22
CA GLY A 55 4.94 -13.72 7.26
C GLY A 55 4.39 -12.32 7.57
N ARG A 56 3.25 -11.95 6.97
CA ARG A 56 2.55 -10.70 7.32
C ARG A 56 2.13 -10.70 8.79
N GLN A 57 1.59 -11.79 9.31
CA GLN A 57 1.25 -11.85 10.72
C GLN A 57 2.48 -11.70 11.62
N ALA A 58 3.58 -12.37 11.28
CA ALA A 58 4.85 -12.23 12.01
C ALA A 58 5.45 -10.82 11.92
N GLY A 59 5.11 -10.04 10.89
CA GLY A 59 5.44 -8.62 10.78
C GLY A 59 4.43 -7.68 11.47
N GLY A 60 3.43 -8.21 12.17
CA GLY A 60 2.45 -7.42 12.94
C GLY A 60 1.11 -7.18 12.26
N ALA A 61 0.83 -7.79 11.10
CA ALA A 61 -0.50 -7.70 10.50
C ALA A 61 -1.53 -8.54 11.27
N LEU A 62 -2.77 -8.08 11.28
CA LEU A 62 -3.91 -8.82 11.82
C LEU A 62 -4.41 -9.87 10.80
N THR A 63 -3.52 -10.78 10.39
CA THR A 63 -3.82 -11.90 9.49
C THR A 63 -3.59 -13.24 10.18
N GLN A 64 -4.21 -14.31 9.67
CA GLN A 64 -4.08 -15.64 10.26
C GLN A 64 -2.77 -16.34 9.87
N PHE A 65 -2.13 -16.98 10.85
CA PHE A 65 -1.02 -17.92 10.62
C PHE A 65 -1.53 -19.15 9.87
N ARG A 66 -0.86 -19.53 8.78
CA ARG A 66 -1.22 -20.68 7.96
C ARG A 66 0.03 -21.50 7.67
N LYS A 67 0.11 -22.69 8.25
CA LYS A 67 1.11 -23.71 7.92
C LYS A 67 0.47 -25.09 8.01
N ASP A 68 0.16 -25.68 6.86
CA ASP A 68 -0.14 -27.11 6.77
C ASP A 68 1.14 -27.92 7.04
N VAL A 69 1.30 -28.41 8.26
CA VAL A 69 2.51 -29.12 8.72
C VAL A 69 2.69 -30.45 7.98
N PRO A 70 1.69 -31.33 7.85
CA PRO A 70 1.82 -32.55 7.05
C PRO A 70 2.30 -32.26 5.63
N ARG A 71 1.71 -31.26 4.97
CA ARG A 71 2.10 -30.87 3.61
C ARG A 71 3.50 -30.26 3.56
N TYR A 72 3.86 -29.44 4.55
CA TYR A 72 5.21 -28.88 4.68
C TYR A 72 6.28 -29.95 4.82
N LEU A 73 6.00 -31.04 5.54
CA LEU A 73 6.94 -32.14 5.71
C LEU A 73 6.96 -33.11 4.53
N GLY A 74 5.82 -33.28 3.85
CA GLY A 74 5.65 -34.27 2.77
C GLY A 74 5.83 -33.74 1.34
N GLN A 75 5.74 -32.42 1.11
CA GLN A 75 5.78 -31.81 -0.22
C GLN A 75 6.87 -30.72 -0.29
N PRO A 76 8.05 -31.03 -0.86
CA PRO A 76 9.18 -30.10 -0.90
C PRO A 76 8.84 -28.75 -1.55
N LEU A 77 8.12 -28.75 -2.67
CA LEU A 77 7.71 -27.52 -3.37
C LEU A 77 6.81 -26.62 -2.52
N TYR A 78 5.87 -27.22 -1.77
CA TYR A 78 5.04 -26.45 -0.85
C TYR A 78 5.87 -25.87 0.30
N ALA A 79 6.82 -26.63 0.84
CA ALA A 79 7.72 -26.15 1.90
C ALA A 79 8.60 -24.98 1.43
N GLU A 80 9.15 -25.09 0.22
CA GLU A 80 9.95 -24.04 -0.42
C GLU A 80 9.12 -22.77 -0.62
N GLY A 81 7.95 -22.88 -1.27
CA GLY A 81 7.04 -21.77 -1.44
C GLY A 81 6.66 -21.12 -0.11
N TRP A 82 6.34 -21.93 0.91
CA TRP A 82 6.00 -21.44 2.25
C TRP A 82 7.12 -20.59 2.86
N ASN A 83 8.36 -21.06 2.79
CA ASN A 83 9.51 -20.33 3.32
C ASN A 83 9.76 -19.02 2.57
N ASP A 84 9.65 -19.03 1.24
CA ASP A 84 9.84 -17.86 0.40
C ASP A 84 8.76 -16.79 0.65
N GLY A 85 7.50 -17.21 0.62
CA GLY A 85 6.37 -16.32 0.90
C GLY A 85 6.45 -15.72 2.31
N TYR A 86 6.82 -16.53 3.31
CA TYR A 86 7.00 -16.06 4.68
C TYR A 86 8.05 -14.94 4.78
N ARG A 87 9.27 -15.20 4.30
CA ARG A 87 10.36 -14.23 4.37
C ARG A 87 10.03 -12.95 3.61
N GLN A 88 9.49 -13.08 2.40
CA GLN A 88 9.23 -11.93 1.55
C GLN A 88 8.14 -11.03 2.14
N CYS A 89 7.04 -11.60 2.61
CA CYS A 89 5.93 -10.81 3.15
C CYS A 89 6.19 -10.27 4.56
N GLN A 90 7.00 -10.96 5.38
CA GLN A 90 7.48 -10.42 6.64
C GLN A 90 8.34 -9.18 6.41
N ALA A 91 9.34 -9.28 5.54
CA ALA A 91 10.23 -8.17 5.22
C ALA A 91 9.46 -6.98 4.61
N LEU A 92 8.52 -7.24 3.71
CA LEU A 92 7.70 -6.19 3.10
C LEU A 92 6.87 -5.43 4.14
N LEU A 93 6.26 -6.14 5.09
CA LEU A 93 5.45 -5.49 6.12
C LEU A 93 6.32 -4.69 7.09
N GLN A 94 7.47 -5.23 7.51
CA GLN A 94 8.43 -4.52 8.36
C GLN A 94 8.98 -3.26 7.67
N ALA A 95 9.26 -3.33 6.36
CA ALA A 95 9.69 -2.17 5.60
C ALA A 95 8.59 -1.08 5.56
N ARG A 96 7.33 -1.48 5.39
CA ARG A 96 6.19 -0.55 5.42
C ARG A 96 6.01 0.09 6.80
N SER A 97 6.01 -0.71 7.87
CA SER A 97 5.87 -0.19 9.23
C SER A 97 6.99 0.80 9.57
N GLY A 98 8.23 0.52 9.15
CA GLY A 98 9.35 1.45 9.34
C GLY A 98 9.28 2.72 8.49
N LEU A 99 8.56 2.72 7.37
CA LEU A 99 8.28 3.94 6.60
C LEU A 99 7.17 4.76 7.28
N ASP A 100 6.12 4.11 7.74
CA ASP A 100 5.00 4.74 8.42
C ASP A 100 5.43 5.38 9.75
N GLU A 101 6.26 4.69 10.53
CA GLU A 101 6.84 5.23 11.76
C GLU A 101 7.71 6.46 11.48
N ARG A 102 8.62 6.37 10.50
CA ARG A 102 9.46 7.51 10.11
C ARG A 102 8.62 8.71 9.67
N ARG A 103 7.55 8.47 8.91
CA ARG A 103 6.61 9.51 8.49
C ARG A 103 5.88 10.12 9.68
N GLY A 104 5.36 9.31 10.59
CA GLY A 104 4.69 9.76 11.81
C GLY A 104 5.58 10.66 12.65
N ASN A 105 6.80 10.21 12.92
CA ASN A 105 7.80 10.96 13.70
C ASN A 105 8.18 12.28 13.03
N ALA A 106 8.28 12.32 11.69
CA ALA A 106 8.56 13.55 10.95
C ALA A 106 7.43 14.57 11.08
N LEU A 107 6.18 14.12 10.96
CA LEU A 107 5.00 14.97 11.11
C LEU A 107 4.87 15.51 12.53
N GLU A 108 5.13 14.69 13.55
CA GLU A 108 5.13 15.12 14.95
C GLU A 108 6.15 16.24 15.19
N ARG A 109 7.41 16.02 14.77
CA ARG A 109 8.45 17.06 14.89
C ARG A 109 8.08 18.35 14.17
N GLN A 110 7.34 18.28 13.05
CA GLN A 110 6.87 19.47 12.35
C GLN A 110 5.83 20.23 13.19
N ARG A 111 4.80 19.54 13.68
CA ARG A 111 3.77 20.15 14.53
C ARG A 111 4.36 20.78 15.79
N ASP A 112 5.35 20.13 16.40
CA ASP A 112 6.04 20.65 17.58
C ASP A 112 6.76 21.98 17.29
N ARG A 113 7.42 22.09 16.13
CA ARG A 113 8.08 23.34 15.72
C ARG A 113 7.06 24.43 15.47
N GLU A 114 5.98 24.12 14.75
CA GLU A 114 4.89 25.07 14.48
C GLU A 114 4.26 25.58 15.77
N TRP A 115 3.95 24.69 16.72
CA TRP A 115 3.43 25.07 18.05
C TRP A 115 4.39 25.99 18.80
N ARG A 116 5.70 25.67 18.83
CA ARG A 116 6.72 26.51 19.50
C ARG A 116 6.74 27.90 18.88
N HIS A 117 6.74 28.00 17.55
CA HIS A 117 6.71 29.28 16.85
C HIS A 117 5.46 30.10 17.20
N HIS A 118 4.28 29.48 17.25
CA HIS A 118 3.05 30.17 17.65
C HIS A 118 3.10 30.68 19.10
N VAL A 119 3.60 29.86 20.03
CA VAL A 119 3.74 30.26 21.44
C VAL A 119 4.74 31.40 21.58
N ASP A 120 5.87 31.36 20.89
CA ASP A 120 6.89 32.39 20.96
C ASP A 120 6.38 33.73 20.38
N GLN A 121 5.63 33.68 19.27
CA GLN A 121 4.97 34.86 18.71
C GLN A 121 3.94 35.45 19.67
N ALA A 122 3.10 34.61 20.29
CA ALA A 122 2.10 35.06 21.25
C ALA A 122 2.75 35.71 22.49
N LYS A 123 3.85 35.15 22.99
CA LYS A 123 4.65 35.74 24.08
C LYS A 123 5.23 37.10 23.68
N ALA A 124 5.82 37.21 22.50
CA ALA A 124 6.38 38.47 22.00
C ALA A 124 5.29 39.55 21.91
N GLN A 125 4.12 39.22 21.35
CA GLN A 125 2.98 40.14 21.26
C GLN A 125 2.49 40.61 22.63
N ALA A 126 2.50 39.74 23.65
CA ALA A 126 2.08 40.08 25.00
C ALA A 126 3.07 41.03 25.71
N LEU A 127 4.38 40.87 25.45
CA LEU A 127 5.43 41.73 26.03
C LEU A 127 5.54 43.10 25.35
N HIS A 128 4.99 43.25 24.15
CA HIS A 128 4.93 44.52 23.43
C HIS A 128 3.71 45.40 23.77
N ARG A 129 2.91 45.02 24.79
CA ARG A 129 1.84 45.86 25.36
C ARG A 129 2.28 46.44 26.69
#